data_AF-E5G861-F1
#
_entry.id   AF-E5G861-F1
#
_cell.length_a   1.000
_cell.length_b   1.000
_cell.length_c   1.000
_cell.angle_alpha   90.00
_cell.angle_beta   90.00
_cell.angle_gamma   90.00
#
_symmetry.space_group_name_H-M   'P 1'
#
loop_
_entity.id
_entity.type
_entity.pdbx_description
1 polymer ?
#
loop_
_entity_poly.entity_id
_entity_poly.type
_entity_poly.pdbx_seq_one_letter_code
_entity_poly.pdbx_strand_id
1 'polypeptide(L)'
;GRAAFSADEKKRFLNELTAAEGLERYLGAKFPGAKRFSLEGGDALIPMLKEMVRHAGNSGTREVVLGMAHRGRLNVLINVLGKKPQDLFDEFAGKHKEHLGTGDVKYHMGFSSDIETEGGLVHLALAFNPSHLEIVNPVVMGSVRARLDRLDEPT
;
A
#
# COMPACT_ATOMS: atom_id res chain seq x y z
N GLY A 1 14.09 23.73 9.55
CA GLY A 1 13.38 23.14 10.70
C GLY A 1 13.96 21.76 10.98
N ARG A 2 14.27 21.45 12.24
CA ARG A 2 14.58 20.07 12.67
C ARG A 2 13.31 19.48 13.28
N ALA A 3 12.77 18.44 12.68
CA ALA A 3 11.70 17.68 13.30
C ALA A 3 12.25 16.95 14.53
N ALA A 4 11.51 17.02 15.64
CA ALA A 4 11.85 16.31 16.86
C ALA A 4 10.98 15.03 16.93
N PHE A 5 11.64 13.87 16.86
CA PHE A 5 11.01 12.57 17.03
C PHE A 5 11.53 11.91 18.30
N SER A 6 10.62 11.28 19.04
CA SER A 6 10.93 10.42 20.19
C SER A 6 11.83 9.24 19.77
N ALA A 7 12.43 8.59 20.78
CA ALA A 7 13.25 7.41 20.53
C ALA A 7 12.42 6.26 19.94
N ASP A 8 11.16 6.11 20.34
CA ASP A 8 10.30 5.02 19.89
C ASP A 8 9.80 5.22 18.46
N GLU A 9 9.49 6.46 18.06
CA GLU A 9 9.22 6.78 16.66
C GLU A 9 10.41 6.48 15.75
N LYS A 10 11.62 6.84 16.17
CA LYS A 10 12.85 6.53 15.41
C LYS A 10 13.06 5.02 15.24
N LYS A 11 12.84 4.23 16.30
CA LYS A 11 12.90 2.77 16.23
C LYS A 11 11.81 2.21 15.32
N ARG A 12 10.60 2.76 15.37
CA ARG A 12 9.50 2.39 14.47
C ARG A 12 9.86 2.64 13.01
N PHE A 13 10.39 3.82 12.68
CA PHE A 13 10.84 4.13 11.32
C PHE A 13 11.94 3.19 10.86
N LEU A 14 12.91 2.86 11.72
CA LEU A 14 13.96 1.89 11.40
C LEU A 14 13.39 0.50 11.11
N ASN A 15 12.42 0.03 11.91
CA ASN A 15 11.75 -1.26 11.69
C ASN A 15 10.98 -1.27 10.35
N GLU A 16 10.32 -0.15 10.01
CA GLU A 16 9.58 0.00 8.75
C GLU A 16 10.51 0.02 7.54
N LEU A 17 11.66 0.69 7.63
CA LEU A 17 12.72 0.64 6.61
C LEU A 17 13.29 -0.78 6.48
N THR A 18 13.54 -1.45 7.60
CA THR A 18 14.05 -2.83 7.61
C THR A 18 13.07 -3.80 6.95
N ALA A 19 11.76 -3.62 7.17
CA ALA A 19 10.72 -4.42 6.52
C ALA A 19 10.65 -4.14 5.01
N ALA A 20 10.82 -2.88 4.59
CA ALA A 20 10.86 -2.49 3.19
C ALA A 20 12.03 -3.18 2.47
N GLU A 21 13.23 -3.02 2.99
CA GLU A 21 14.46 -3.60 2.42
C GLU A 21 14.44 -5.13 2.46
N GLY A 22 14.00 -5.71 3.58
CA GLY A 22 13.95 -7.15 3.79
C GLY A 22 13.05 -7.87 2.78
N LEU A 23 11.89 -7.29 2.45
CA LEU A 23 11.00 -7.84 1.44
C LEU A 23 11.64 -7.82 0.04
N GLU A 24 12.29 -6.71 -0.34
CA GLU A 24 12.94 -6.61 -1.66
C GLU A 24 14.09 -7.60 -1.81
N ARG A 25 14.94 -7.71 -0.78
CA ARG A 25 16.04 -8.70 -0.75
C ARG A 25 15.50 -10.12 -0.82
N TYR A 26 14.43 -10.43 -0.09
CA TYR A 26 13.80 -11.75 -0.12
C TYR A 26 13.25 -12.09 -1.50
N LEU A 27 12.49 -11.18 -2.11
CA LEU A 27 11.94 -11.37 -3.46
C LEU A 27 13.05 -11.51 -4.50
N GLY A 28 14.11 -10.72 -4.40
CA GLY A 28 15.29 -10.80 -5.28
C GLY A 28 16.01 -12.13 -5.18
N ALA A 29 16.17 -12.68 -3.96
CA ALA A 29 16.82 -13.97 -3.73
C ALA A 29 15.95 -15.16 -4.14
N LYS A 30 14.65 -15.14 -3.81
CA LYS A 30 13.73 -16.25 -4.07
C LYS A 30 13.26 -16.34 -5.52
N PHE A 31 13.11 -15.20 -6.19
CA PHE A 31 12.62 -15.10 -7.56
C PHE A 31 13.61 -14.32 -8.43
N PRO A 32 14.83 -14.85 -8.65
CA PRO A 32 15.87 -14.15 -9.39
C PRO A 32 15.41 -13.85 -10.83
N GLY A 33 15.63 -12.62 -11.27
CA GLY A 33 15.25 -12.15 -12.61
C GLY A 33 13.77 -11.82 -12.80
N ALA A 34 12.90 -12.13 -11.83
CA ALA A 34 11.49 -11.76 -11.92
C ALA A 34 11.32 -10.22 -11.81
N LYS A 35 10.58 -9.62 -12.75
CA LYS A 35 10.25 -8.20 -12.69
C LYS A 35 9.37 -7.93 -11.47
N ARG A 36 9.88 -7.09 -10.55
CA ARG A 36 9.18 -6.70 -9.30
C ARG A 36 9.03 -5.20 -9.10
N PHE A 37 9.66 -4.38 -9.95
CA PHE A 37 9.66 -2.91 -9.83
C PHE A 37 10.06 -2.43 -8.42
N SER A 38 11.22 -2.92 -7.98
CA SER A 38 11.76 -2.76 -6.62
C SER A 38 11.66 -1.32 -6.09
N LEU A 39 11.40 -1.23 -4.78
CA LEU A 39 11.47 0.01 -4.01
C LEU A 39 12.89 0.34 -3.52
N GLU A 40 13.90 -0.51 -3.72
CA GLU A 40 15.27 -0.29 -3.25
C GLU A 40 15.79 1.12 -3.63
N GLY A 41 16.25 1.87 -2.62
CA GLY A 41 16.67 3.27 -2.73
C GLY A 41 15.56 4.29 -2.47
N GLY A 42 14.30 3.85 -2.46
CA GLY A 42 13.09 4.63 -2.13
C GLY A 42 12.38 4.13 -0.88
N ASP A 43 13.07 3.37 -0.01
CA ASP A 43 12.53 2.64 1.13
C ASP A 43 11.76 3.53 2.12
N ALA A 44 12.13 4.82 2.20
CA ALA A 44 11.45 5.83 3.01
C ALA A 44 9.96 6.04 2.65
N LEU A 45 9.51 5.58 1.47
CA LEU A 45 8.10 5.56 1.09
C LEU A 45 7.25 4.77 2.09
N ILE A 46 7.76 3.67 2.64
CA ILE A 46 7.00 2.82 3.57
C ILE A 46 6.73 3.53 4.90
N PRO A 47 7.73 4.01 5.68
CA PRO A 47 7.45 4.77 6.89
C PRO A 47 6.67 6.05 6.61
N MET A 48 6.90 6.72 5.48
CA MET A 48 6.12 7.90 5.09
C MET A 48 4.63 7.59 4.95
N LEU A 49 4.25 6.58 4.16
CA LEU A 49 2.85 6.22 3.97
C LEU A 49 2.19 5.75 5.28
N LYS A 50 2.89 4.95 6.08
CA LYS A 50 2.36 4.50 7.37
C LYS A 50 2.17 5.66 8.34
N GLU A 51 3.08 6.63 8.35
CA GLU A 51 2.93 7.83 9.17
C GLU A 51 1.80 8.74 8.68
N MET A 52 1.61 8.87 7.36
CA MET A 52 0.45 9.57 6.79
C MET A 52 -0.87 8.92 7.22
N VAL A 53 -0.96 7.59 7.21
CA VAL A 53 -2.16 6.85 7.66
C VAL A 53 -2.40 7.03 9.16
N ARG A 54 -1.35 6.91 9.99
CA ARG A 54 -1.46 7.16 11.44
C ARG A 54 -1.95 8.58 11.72
N HIS A 55 -1.36 9.58 11.06
CA HIS A 55 -1.75 10.97 11.22
C HIS A 55 -3.19 11.25 10.74
N ALA A 56 -3.60 10.62 9.63
CA ALA A 56 -4.97 10.71 9.14
C ALA A 56 -5.98 10.17 10.16
N GLY A 57 -5.71 8.98 10.72
CA GLY A 57 -6.54 8.38 11.77
C GLY A 57 -6.61 9.24 13.03
N ASN A 58 -5.48 9.76 13.50
CA ASN A 58 -5.42 10.69 14.64
C ASN A 58 -6.17 12.01 14.39
N SER A 59 -6.38 12.38 13.13
CA SER A 59 -7.16 13.55 12.71
C SER A 59 -8.64 13.24 12.45
N GLY A 60 -9.11 12.03 12.76
CA GLY A 60 -10.50 11.61 12.56
C GLY A 60 -10.83 11.19 11.12
N THR A 61 -9.83 10.99 10.25
CA THR A 61 -10.05 10.48 8.89
C THR A 61 -10.46 9.02 8.95
N ARG A 62 -11.63 8.68 8.39
CA ARG A 62 -12.16 7.31 8.39
C ARG A 62 -11.59 6.44 7.27
N GLU A 63 -11.22 7.04 6.14
CA GLU A 63 -10.84 6.31 4.93
C GLU A 63 -9.71 7.01 4.18
N VAL A 64 -8.77 6.23 3.63
CA VAL A 64 -7.71 6.71 2.74
C VAL A 64 -7.70 5.86 1.47
N VAL A 65 -7.82 6.53 0.32
CA VAL A 65 -7.76 5.88 -0.99
C VAL A 65 -6.44 6.25 -1.67
N LEU A 66 -5.69 5.26 -2.12
CA LEU A 66 -4.39 5.42 -2.76
C LEU A 66 -4.47 5.09 -4.25
N GLY A 67 -3.91 5.96 -5.07
CA GLY A 67 -3.50 5.67 -6.44
C GLY A 67 -1.98 5.60 -6.50
N MET A 68 -1.42 4.55 -7.10
CA MET A 68 0.02 4.45 -7.32
C MET A 68 0.34 3.65 -8.58
N ALA A 69 1.53 3.89 -9.14
CA ALA A 69 2.08 3.10 -10.24
C ALA A 69 2.72 1.79 -9.74
N HIS A 70 3.66 1.24 -10.51
CA HIS A 70 4.30 -0.05 -10.22
C HIS A 70 5.47 0.02 -9.21
N ARG A 71 6.15 1.18 -9.07
CA ARG A 71 7.33 1.34 -8.20
C ARG A 71 6.99 1.06 -6.74
N GLY A 72 7.59 0.02 -6.16
CA GLY A 72 7.38 -0.37 -4.77
C GLY A 72 5.97 -0.82 -4.43
N ARG A 73 5.11 -1.10 -5.42
CA ARG A 73 3.71 -1.47 -5.18
C ARG A 73 3.57 -2.74 -4.35
N LEU A 74 4.39 -3.76 -4.65
CA LEU A 74 4.40 -5.00 -3.89
C LEU A 74 4.79 -4.76 -2.43
N ASN A 75 5.71 -3.82 -2.22
CA ASN A 75 6.13 -3.40 -0.89
C ASN A 75 5.00 -2.71 -0.12
N VAL A 76 4.32 -1.77 -0.76
CA VAL A 76 3.14 -1.07 -0.20
C VAL A 76 2.02 -2.05 0.12
N LEU A 77 1.69 -2.98 -0.78
CA LEU A 77 0.68 -4.01 -0.56
C LEU A 77 0.93 -4.83 0.71
N ILE A 78 2.17 -5.26 0.94
CA ILE A 78 2.53 -6.09 2.10
C ILE A 78 2.70 -5.24 3.36
N ASN A 79 3.57 -4.24 3.30
CA ASN A 79 4.05 -3.53 4.50
C ASN A 79 3.15 -2.37 4.94
N VAL A 80 2.21 -1.93 4.09
CA VAL A 80 1.25 -0.85 4.42
C VAL A 80 -0.18 -1.38 4.47
N LEU A 81 -0.62 -2.13 3.46
CA LEU A 81 -2.00 -2.65 3.40
C LEU A 81 -2.17 -4.04 4.01
N GLY A 82 -1.11 -4.68 4.50
CA GLY A 82 -1.21 -5.96 5.20
C GLY A 82 -1.64 -7.14 4.32
N LYS A 83 -1.45 -7.06 3.00
CA LYS A 83 -1.59 -8.25 2.13
C LYS A 83 -0.67 -9.35 2.65
N LYS A 84 -1.16 -10.59 2.67
CA LYS A 84 -0.36 -11.72 3.17
C LYS A 84 0.82 -11.97 2.22
N PRO A 85 2.08 -12.05 2.71
CA PRO A 85 3.23 -12.36 1.87
C PRO A 85 3.08 -13.66 1.07
N GLN A 86 2.40 -14.66 1.65
CA GLN A 86 2.14 -15.93 0.99
C GLN A 86 1.33 -15.76 -0.30
N ASP A 87 0.29 -14.92 -0.31
CA ASP A 87 -0.51 -14.66 -1.52
C ASP A 87 0.37 -14.05 -2.63
N LEU A 88 1.30 -13.16 -2.28
CA LEU A 88 2.26 -12.61 -3.23
C LEU A 88 3.23 -13.68 -3.76
N PHE A 89 3.74 -14.56 -2.89
CA PHE A 89 4.66 -15.62 -3.31
C PHE A 89 3.99 -16.62 -4.25
N ASP A 90 2.71 -16.92 -4.02
CA ASP A 90 1.92 -17.76 -4.91
C ASP A 90 1.75 -17.10 -6.29
N GLU A 91 1.51 -15.79 -6.35
CA GLU A 91 1.49 -15.02 -7.61
C GLU A 91 2.85 -15.01 -8.35
N PHE A 92 3.97 -15.06 -7.62
CA PHE A 92 5.30 -15.23 -8.24
C PHE A 92 5.52 -16.65 -8.75
N ALA A 93 4.95 -17.66 -8.09
CA ALA A 93 5.01 -19.05 -8.51
C ALA A 93 4.00 -19.42 -9.61
N GLY A 94 3.19 -18.45 -10.09
CA GLY A 94 2.15 -18.68 -11.10
C GLY A 94 0.92 -19.43 -10.56
N LYS A 95 0.77 -19.50 -9.23
CA LYS A 95 -0.41 -20.08 -8.59
C LYS A 95 -1.47 -19.00 -8.49
N HIS A 96 -2.55 -19.18 -9.24
CA HIS A 96 -3.68 -18.27 -9.25
C HIS A 96 -4.85 -18.93 -8.51
N LYS A 97 -5.52 -18.16 -7.64
CA LYS A 97 -6.84 -18.55 -7.13
C LYS A 97 -7.81 -18.57 -8.33
N GLU A 98 -8.89 -19.34 -8.28
CA GLU A 98 -9.92 -19.21 -9.31
C GLU A 98 -10.40 -17.75 -9.38
N HIS A 99 -10.30 -17.16 -10.55
CA HIS A 99 -10.66 -15.77 -10.79
C HIS A 99 -11.97 -15.74 -11.59
N LEU A 100 -12.85 -14.79 -11.28
CA LEU A 100 -14.10 -14.55 -12.02
C LEU A 100 -13.86 -13.90 -13.41
N GLY A 101 -12.62 -13.84 -13.90
CA GLY A 101 -12.24 -13.17 -15.15
C GLY A 101 -10.82 -13.51 -15.61
N THR A 102 -10.34 -12.82 -16.65
CA THR A 102 -9.03 -13.07 -17.29
C THR A 102 -7.83 -12.74 -16.42
N GLY A 103 -8.03 -12.00 -15.32
CA GLY A 103 -6.96 -11.56 -14.41
C GLY A 103 -6.13 -10.40 -14.94
N ASP A 104 -5.13 -9.99 -14.16
CA ASP A 104 -4.12 -8.98 -14.50
C ASP A 104 -2.79 -9.31 -13.80
N VAL A 105 -1.72 -8.60 -14.14
CA VAL A 105 -0.41 -8.79 -13.53
C VAL A 105 -0.38 -8.31 -12.07
N LYS A 106 0.41 -8.99 -11.23
CA LYS A 106 0.49 -8.75 -9.77
C LYS A 106 0.70 -7.31 -9.33
N TYR A 107 1.36 -6.49 -10.15
CA TYR A 107 1.63 -5.07 -9.88
C TYR A 107 0.54 -4.10 -10.40
N HIS A 108 -0.61 -4.61 -10.83
CA HIS A 108 -1.84 -3.83 -11.08
C HIS A 108 -2.92 -4.07 -10.00
N MET A 109 -2.72 -5.05 -9.13
CA MET A 109 -3.70 -5.46 -8.13
C MET A 109 -3.94 -4.35 -7.10
N GLY A 110 -5.21 -4.01 -6.89
CA GLY A 110 -5.67 -3.23 -5.75
C GLY A 110 -5.78 -4.10 -4.50
N PHE A 111 -6.04 -3.46 -3.37
CA PHE A 111 -6.26 -4.14 -2.09
C PHE A 111 -7.02 -3.23 -1.13
N SER A 112 -7.78 -3.81 -0.22
CA SER A 112 -8.49 -3.08 0.83
C SER A 112 -8.32 -3.77 2.18
N SER A 113 -8.16 -2.97 3.22
CA SER A 113 -7.91 -3.43 4.58
C SER A 113 -8.23 -2.33 5.58
N ASP A 114 -8.71 -2.70 6.75
CA ASP A 114 -8.81 -1.76 7.88
C ASP A 114 -7.51 -1.82 8.68
N ILE A 115 -6.93 -0.65 8.96
CA ILE A 115 -5.70 -0.50 9.75
C ILE A 115 -6.04 0.21 11.06
N GLU A 116 -5.59 -0.37 12.16
CA GLU A 116 -5.72 0.24 13.48
C GLU A 116 -4.68 1.36 13.65
N THR A 117 -5.15 2.53 14.06
CA THR A 117 -4.34 3.69 14.43
C THR A 117 -4.70 4.13 15.85
N GLU A 118 -3.90 5.02 16.45
CA GLU A 118 -4.17 5.55 17.79
C GLU A 118 -5.51 6.31 17.84
N GLY A 119 -5.92 6.93 16.72
CA GLY A 119 -7.20 7.61 16.54
C GLY A 119 -8.38 6.70 16.14
N GLY A 120 -8.16 5.39 15.99
CA GLY A 120 -9.19 4.42 15.60
C GLY A 120 -8.90 3.72 14.27
N LEU A 121 -9.89 2.98 13.78
CA LEU A 121 -9.78 2.24 12.51
C LEU A 121 -9.83 3.18 11.31
N VAL A 122 -8.86 3.03 10.40
CA VAL A 122 -8.81 3.71 9.11
C VAL A 122 -8.93 2.67 8.01
N HIS A 123 -9.95 2.80 7.17
CA HIS A 123 -10.12 1.95 6.00
C HIS A 123 -9.17 2.38 4.88
N LEU A 124 -8.26 1.50 4.45
CA LEU A 124 -7.37 1.73 3.33
C LEU A 124 -7.88 1.03 2.07
N ALA A 125 -7.81 1.74 0.95
CA ALA A 125 -8.09 1.18 -0.36
C ALA A 125 -7.02 1.59 -1.38
N LEU A 126 -6.27 0.63 -1.90
CA LEU A 126 -5.40 0.84 -3.06
C LEU A 126 -6.17 0.50 -4.34
N ALA A 127 -6.27 1.46 -5.25
CA ALA A 127 -6.97 1.29 -6.52
C ALA A 127 -6.25 0.31 -7.46
N PHE A 128 -7.03 -0.49 -8.20
CA PHE A 128 -6.53 -1.20 -9.38
C PHE A 128 -6.16 -0.19 -10.48
N ASN A 129 -5.13 -0.47 -11.28
CA ASN A 129 -4.74 0.40 -12.39
C ASN A 129 -4.07 -0.36 -13.54
N PRO A 130 -4.25 0.08 -14.79
CA PRO A 130 -3.49 -0.43 -15.92
C PRO A 130 -2.04 0.07 -15.89
N SER A 131 -1.22 -0.39 -16.84
CA SER A 131 0.16 0.10 -17.02
C SER A 131 0.26 1.55 -17.53
N HIS A 132 -0.84 2.13 -18.05
CA HIS A 132 -0.89 3.53 -18.48
C HIS A 132 -0.75 4.43 -17.26
N LEU A 133 0.39 5.12 -17.16
CA LEU A 133 0.71 5.93 -15.99
C LEU A 133 -0.25 7.10 -15.84
N GLU A 134 -0.43 7.55 -14.60
CA GLU A 134 -1.25 8.69 -14.17
C GLU A 134 -2.77 8.60 -14.42
N ILE A 135 -3.26 7.71 -15.29
CA ILE A 135 -4.70 7.62 -15.59
C ILE A 135 -5.54 7.15 -14.40
N VAL A 136 -4.91 6.51 -13.40
CA VAL A 136 -5.55 6.12 -12.14
C VAL A 136 -5.91 7.34 -11.27
N ASN A 137 -5.24 8.48 -11.45
CA ASN A 137 -5.41 9.66 -10.60
C ASN A 137 -6.86 10.18 -10.62
N PRO A 138 -7.48 10.49 -11.79
CA PRO A 138 -8.88 10.90 -11.83
C PRO A 138 -9.84 9.80 -11.35
N VAL A 139 -9.50 8.53 -11.55
CA VAL A 139 -10.30 7.39 -11.06
C VAL A 139 -10.36 7.38 -9.53
N VAL A 140 -9.22 7.59 -8.87
CA VAL A 140 -9.14 7.70 -7.41
C VAL A 140 -9.89 8.93 -6.91
N MET A 141 -9.74 10.08 -7.57
CA MET A 141 -10.48 11.29 -7.19
C MET A 141 -12.00 11.08 -7.28
N GLY A 142 -12.49 10.42 -8.34
CA GLY A 142 -13.90 10.07 -8.47
C GLY A 142 -14.38 9.08 -7.40
N SER A 143 -13.56 8.07 -7.09
CA SER A 143 -13.83 7.12 -6.01
C SER A 143 -13.95 7.84 -4.66
N VAL A 144 -12.98 8.67 -4.30
CA VAL A 144 -13.01 9.47 -3.07
C VAL A 144 -14.24 10.38 -3.04
N ARG A 145 -14.54 11.07 -4.14
CA ARG A 145 -15.72 11.93 -4.23
C ARG A 145 -17.01 11.16 -3.93
N ALA A 146 -17.21 10.00 -4.55
CA ALA A 146 -18.38 9.17 -4.31
C ALA A 146 -18.48 8.70 -2.84
N ARG A 147 -17.34 8.42 -2.18
CA ARG A 147 -17.33 8.09 -0.75
C ARG A 147 -17.72 9.28 0.11
N LEU A 148 -17.25 10.48 -0.22
CA LEU A 148 -17.66 11.71 0.47
C LEU A 148 -19.16 11.98 0.30
N ASP A 149 -19.68 11.90 -0.92
CA ASP A 149 -21.12 12.10 -1.19
C ASP A 149 -21.98 11.13 -0.34
N ARG A 150 -21.58 9.85 -0.25
CA ARG A 150 -22.25 8.86 0.61
C ARG A 150 -22.22 9.22 2.11
N LEU A 151 -21.15 9.87 2.57
CA LEU A 151 -21.00 10.26 3.98
C LEU A 151 -21.80 11.52 4.32
N ASP A 152 -22.11 12.35 3.32
CA ASP A 152 -22.92 13.57 3.45
C ASP A 152 -24.43 13.30 3.35
N GLU A 153 -24.83 12.14 2.81
CA GLU A 153 -26.24 11.70 2.84
C GLU A 153 -26.68 11.37 4.28
N PRO A 154 -27.76 11.99 4.80
CA PRO A 154 -28.31 11.60 6.09
C PRO A 154 -28.83 10.16 6.00
N THR A 155 -28.36 9.31 6.92
CA THR A 155 -28.90 7.96 7.15
C THR A 155 -30.36 8.00 7.56
#